data_AF-A0A834XNX1-F1
#
_entry.id   AF-A0A834XNX1-F1
#
_cell.length_a   1.000
_cell.length_b   1.000
_cell.length_c   1.000
_cell.angle_alpha   90.00
_cell.angle_beta   90.00
_cell.angle_gamma   90.00
#
_symmetry.space_group_name_H-M   'P 1'
#
loop_
_entity.id
_entity.type
_entity.pdbx_description
1 polymer ?
#
loop_
_entity_poly.entity_id
_entity_poly.type
_entity_poly.pdbx_seq_one_letter_code
_entity_poly.pdbx_strand_id
1 'polypeptide(L)' 'MPGVFPNSKNIPEVLIDSKLSLLAVNVKIDLDNVITITPNGILILSFIIVDFQSLGIKGKLTYFDRNKQTRYGRITKY' A
#
# COMPACT_ATOMS: atom_id res chain seq x y z
N MET A 1 1.79 8.03 -27.68
CA MET A 1 0.51 8.61 -27.22
C MET A 1 0.52 8.56 -25.70
N PRO A 2 0.37 9.69 -24.97
CA PRO A 2 0.34 9.65 -23.51
C PRO A 2 -1.00 9.05 -23.07
N GLY A 3 -0.94 8.03 -22.21
CA GLY A 3 -2.12 7.33 -21.69
C GLY A 3 -2.97 8.27 -20.85
N VAL A 4 -4.26 8.31 -21.16
CA VAL A 4 -5.27 9.02 -20.38
C VAL A 4 -5.48 8.25 -19.08
N PHE A 5 -4.99 8.78 -17.96
CA PHE A 5 -5.38 8.28 -16.65
C PHE A 5 -6.86 8.63 -16.42
N PRO A 6 -7.71 7.67 -16.02
CA PRO A 6 -9.12 7.95 -15.81
C PRO A 6 -9.30 8.98 -14.68
N ASN A 7 -10.14 9.98 -14.94
CA ASN A 7 -10.58 10.98 -13.96
C ASN A 7 -11.06 10.28 -12.67
N SER A 8 -10.71 10.86 -11.53
CA SER A 8 -10.98 10.38 -10.16
C SER A 8 -12.45 10.14 -9.78
N LYS A 9 -13.38 10.23 -10.73
CA LYS A 9 -14.83 10.09 -10.54
C LYS A 9 -15.39 8.68 -10.78
N ASN A 10 -14.56 7.72 -11.22
CA ASN A 10 -15.02 6.37 -11.54
C ASN A 10 -14.28 5.29 -10.75
N ILE A 11 -14.10 5.48 -9.43
CA ILE A 11 -13.93 4.31 -8.57
C ILE A 11 -15.36 3.79 -8.39
N PRO A 12 -15.76 2.65 -8.97
CA PRO A 12 -17.04 2.06 -8.62
C PRO A 12 -17.04 1.95 -7.09
N GLU A 13 -18.04 2.55 -6.44
CA GLU A 13 -18.27 2.43 -5.01
C GLU A 13 -18.36 0.94 -4.70
N VAL A 14 -17.24 0.31 -4.37
CA VAL A 14 -17.21 -1.06 -3.89
C VAL A 14 -17.86 -0.97 -2.51
N LEU A 15 -19.20 -1.05 -2.54
CA LEU A 15 -20.17 -1.05 -1.45
C LEU A 15 -19.72 -0.25 -0.23
N ILE A 16 -20.33 0.92 -0.06
CA ILE A 16 -20.20 1.78 1.13
C ILE A 16 -20.44 0.98 2.45
N ASP A 17 -21.11 -0.18 2.37
CA ASP A 17 -21.39 -1.10 3.48
C ASP A 17 -20.74 -2.50 3.39
N SER A 18 -19.82 -2.76 2.45
CA SER A 18 -19.12 -4.06 2.36
C SER A 18 -17.76 -4.05 3.03
N LYS A 19 -17.35 -5.23 3.52
CA LYS A 19 -15.97 -5.47 3.95
C LYS A 19 -15.10 -5.75 2.73
N LEU A 20 -14.26 -4.80 2.36
CA LEU A 20 -13.25 -4.97 1.31
C LEU A 20 -11.93 -5.48 1.90
N SER A 21 -11.42 -6.58 1.34
CA SER A 21 -10.06 -7.06 1.61
C SER A 21 -9.27 -7.06 0.32
N LEU A 22 -8.06 -6.52 0.35
CA LEU A 22 -7.14 -6.53 -0.77
C LEU A 22 -5.77 -6.98 -0.28
N LEU A 23 -5.16 -7.91 -1.02
CA LEU A 23 -3.81 -8.38 -0.76
C LEU A 23 -3.09 -8.53 -2.10
N ALA A 24 -1.89 -7.96 -2.19
CA ALA A 24 -1.02 -8.15 -3.35
C ALA A 24 -0.68 -9.66 -3.49
N VAL A 25 -0.90 -10.20 -4.69
CA VAL A 25 -0.62 -11.61 -5.03
C VAL A 25 0.69 -11.72 -5.79
N ASN A 26 1.40 -12.83 -5.57
CA ASN A 26 2.71 -13.10 -6.17
C ASN A 26 3.78 -12.05 -5.83
N VAL A 27 3.75 -11.54 -4.59
CA VAL A 27 4.69 -10.53 -4.07
C VAL A 27 5.39 -11.12 -2.84
N LYS A 28 6.73 -11.05 -2.81
CA LYS A 28 7.51 -11.49 -1.65
C LYS A 28 7.66 -10.32 -0.68
N ILE A 29 6.97 -10.39 0.45
CA ILE A 29 6.91 -9.27 1.41
C ILE A 29 8.28 -8.83 1.95
N ASP A 30 9.29 -9.70 1.94
CA ASP A 30 10.65 -9.40 2.37
C ASP A 30 11.46 -8.61 1.32
N LEU A 31 11.13 -8.76 0.03
CA LEU A 31 11.90 -8.20 -1.09
C LEU A 31 11.15 -7.10 -1.85
N ASP A 32 9.83 -7.22 -1.98
CA ASP A 32 9.01 -6.45 -2.90
C ASP A 32 8.01 -5.56 -2.14
N ASN A 33 7.65 -4.42 -2.72
CA ASN A 33 6.62 -3.54 -2.15
C ASN A 33 5.26 -4.23 -2.05
N VAL A 34 4.61 -4.10 -0.90
CA VAL A 34 3.31 -4.73 -0.62
C VAL A 34 2.28 -3.67 -0.30
N ILE A 35 1.08 -3.86 -0.85
CA ILE A 35 -0.11 -3.06 -0.59
C ILE A 35 -1.20 -4.01 -0.11
N THR A 36 -1.86 -3.66 0.99
CA THR A 36 -3.00 -4.42 1.51
C THR A 36 -4.09 -3.50 2.04
N ILE A 37 -5.35 -3.92 1.92
CA ILE A 37 -6.49 -3.31 2.59
C ILE A 37 -7.12 -4.37 3.49
N THR A 38 -7.30 -4.03 4.75
CA THR A 38 -8.01 -4.88 5.72
C THR A 38 -9.53 -4.71 5.57
N PRO A 39 -10.34 -5.70 5.99
CA PRO A 39 -11.81 -5.61 6.03
C PRO A 39 -12.37 -4.36 6.72
N ASN A 40 -11.58 -3.73 7.60
CA ASN A 40 -11.96 -2.57 8.40
C ASN A 40 -11.61 -1.23 7.71
N GLY A 41 -11.25 -1.25 6.42
CA GLY A 41 -10.88 -0.04 5.67
C GLY A 41 -9.47 0.47 5.97
N ILE A 42 -8.60 -0.33 6.60
CA ILE A 42 -7.22 0.08 6.86
C ILE A 42 -6.35 -0.28 5.65
N LEU A 43 -5.79 0.73 4.99
CA LEU A 43 -4.73 0.58 4.00
C LEU A 43 -3.39 0.46 4.71
N ILE A 44 -2.67 -0.60 4.39
CA ILE A 44 -1.30 -0.87 4.84
C ILE A 44 -0.41 -0.88 3.61
N LEU A 45 0.59 -0.01 3.65
CA LEU A 45 1.62 0.11 2.63
C LEU A 45 2.94 -0.32 3.26
N SER A 46 3.66 -1.23 2.62
CA SER A 46 5.01 -1.63 3.02
C SER A 46 5.94 -1.52 1.82
N PHE A 47 6.89 -0.59 1.92
CA PHE A 47 7.79 -0.24 0.84
C PHE A 47 9.25 -0.49 1.24
N ILE A 48 10.08 -0.86 0.27
CA ILE A 48 11.52 -0.72 0.41
C ILE A 48 11.89 0.77 0.49
N ILE A 49 13.02 1.08 1.14
CA ILE A 49 13.42 2.47 1.44
C ILE A 49 13.46 3.36 0.21
N VAL A 50 14.04 2.87 -0.89
CA VAL A 50 14.24 3.65 -2.13
C VAL A 50 12.90 4.11 -2.70
N ASP A 51 11.94 3.20 -2.81
CA ASP A 51 10.63 3.51 -3.37
C ASP A 51 9.78 4.34 -2.41
N PHE A 52 9.93 4.12 -1.09
CA PHE A 52 9.23 4.94 -0.11
C PHE A 52 9.66 6.41 -0.19
N GLN A 53 10.96 6.65 -0.33
CA GLN A 53 11.53 7.99 -0.41
C GLN A 53 11.13 8.70 -1.72
N SER A 54 11.11 7.98 -2.84
CA SER A 54 10.71 8.55 -4.14
C SER A 54 9.23 8.98 -4.16
N LEU A 55 8.37 8.29 -3.39
CA LEU A 55 6.95 8.63 -3.26
C LEU A 55 6.70 9.89 -2.41
N GLY A 56 7.66 10.34 -1.60
CA GLY A 56 7.52 11.56 -0.78
C GLY A 56 6.42 11.49 0.28
N ILE A 57 5.95 10.30 0.64
CA ILE A 57 4.87 10.09 1.62
C ILE A 57 5.41 9.98 3.05
N LYS A 58 4.62 10.42 4.04
CA LYS A 58 4.93 10.23 5.47
C LYS A 58 4.61 8.81 5.92
N GLY A 59 5.45 8.23 6.78
CA GLY A 59 5.33 6.87 7.31
C GLY A 59 6.38 6.58 8.37
N LYS A 60 6.42 5.34 8.87
CA LYS A 60 7.32 4.90 9.95
C LYS A 60 8.26 3.82 9.44
N LEU A 61 9.49 3.77 9.93
CA LEU A 61 10.40 2.65 9.70
C LEU A 61 9.76 1.34 10.19
N THR A 62 9.84 0.31 9.35
CA THR A 62 9.36 -1.04 9.63
C THR A 62 10.43 -2.05 9.26
N TYR A 63 10.28 -3.27 9.75
CA TYR A 63 11.28 -4.31 9.56
C TYR A 63 10.58 -5.63 9.27
N PHE A 64 11.11 -6.38 8.31
CA PHE A 64 10.73 -7.78 8.11
C PHE A 64 11.59 -8.69 9.00
N ASP A 65 12.91 -8.47 8.97
CA ASP A 65 13.87 -9.01 9.94
C ASP A 65 14.21 -7.91 10.96
N ARG A 66 14.05 -8.19 12.26
CA ARG A 66 14.33 -7.25 13.35
C ARG A 66 15.74 -6.66 13.30
N ASN A 67 16.68 -7.36 12.69
CA ASN A 67 18.07 -6.94 12.59
C ASN A 67 18.37 -6.04 11.38
N LYS A 68 17.41 -5.87 10.45
CA LYS A 68 17.60 -5.10 9.22
C LYS A 68 16.43 -4.15 8.97
N GLN A 69 16.68 -2.86 9.18
CA GLN A 69 15.73 -1.79 8.84
C GLN A 69 15.79 -1.53 7.33
N THR A 70 15.09 -2.33 6.53
CA THR A 70 15.06 -2.22 5.06
C THR A 70 13.79 -1.59 4.52
N ARG A 71 12.83 -1.24 5.39
CA ARG A 71 11.47 -0.89 4.96
C ARG A 71 10.85 0.30 5.67
N TYR A 72 9.90 0.94 5.01
CA TYR A 72 8.98 1.90 5.59
C TYR A 72 7.53 1.43 5.43
N GLY A 73 6.75 1.61 6.48
CA GLY A 73 5.34 1.29 6.52
C GLY A 73 4.49 2.54 6.70
N ARG A 74 3.34 2.57 6.03
CA ARG A 74 2.28 3.56 6.29
C ARG A 74 0.97 2.84 6.50
N ILE A 75 0.27 3.22 7.57
CA ILE A 75 -1.06 2.72 7.90
C ILE A 75 -2.01 3.91 7.84
N THR A 76 -3.11 3.81 7.10
CA THR A 76 -4.10 4.88 6.97
C THR A 76 -5.50 4.28 6.91
N LYS A 77 -6.45 4.91 7.59
CA LYS A 77 -7.86 4.51 7.58
C LYS A 77 -8.56 5.21 6.41
N TYR A 78 -9.27 4.45 5.59
CA TYR A 78 -10.23 4.94 4.59
C TYR A 78 -11.63 4.98 5.19
#